data_AF-A0A3D9FYX9-F1
#
_entry.id   AF-A0A3D9FYX9-F1
#
_cell.length_a   1.000
_cell.length_b   1.000
_cell.length_c   1.000
_cell.angle_alpha   90.00
_cell.angle_beta   90.00
_cell.angle_gamma   90.00
#
_symmetry.space_group_name_H-M   'P 1'
#
loop_
_entity.id
_entity.type
_entity.pdbx_description
1 polymer ?
#
loop_
_entity_poly.entity_id
_entity_poly.type
_entity_poly.pdbx_seq_one_letter_code
_entity_poly.pdbx_strand_id
1 'polypeptide(L)'
;MSYEKIREEFIKSAEEYINAKRQPFEKLSGIELVDAKSRYLDDFQDYITHLNFTLNALIDEHLIPFQTLEEANAFQAYMKPTFGSIAVKFTEGLID
;
A
#
# COMPACT_ATOMS: atom_id res chain seq x y z
N MET A 1 18.60 4.19 -13.26
CA MET A 1 17.63 4.25 -12.14
C MET A 1 16.35 3.64 -12.64
N SER A 2 15.83 2.61 -11.96
CA SER A 2 14.74 1.79 -12.48
C SER A 2 13.47 1.98 -11.65
N TYR A 3 12.33 2.00 -12.32
CA TYR A 3 11.00 1.91 -11.69
C TYR A 3 10.90 0.71 -10.73
N GLU A 4 11.72 -0.31 -10.93
CA GLU A 4 11.87 -1.46 -10.04
C GLU A 4 12.30 -1.08 -8.63
N LYS A 5 13.24 -0.14 -8.45
CA LYS A 5 13.66 0.28 -7.11
C LYS A 5 12.54 0.99 -6.35
N ILE A 6 11.81 1.88 -7.03
CA ILE A 6 10.60 2.50 -6.46
C ILE A 6 9.56 1.45 -6.11
N ARG A 7 9.33 0.47 -6.99
CA ARG A 7 8.37 -0.60 -6.75
C ARG A 7 8.73 -1.41 -5.52
N GLU A 8 9.99 -1.78 -5.35
CA GLU A 8 10.47 -2.53 -4.19
C GLU A 8 10.29 -1.75 -2.88
N GLU A 9 10.72 -0.49 -2.85
CA GLU A 9 10.58 0.37 -1.67
C GLU A 9 9.11 0.66 -1.35
N PHE A 10 8.27 0.85 -2.37
CA PHE A 10 6.83 1.02 -2.24
C PHE A 10 6.16 -0.23 -1.64
N ILE A 11 6.47 -1.43 -2.15
CA ILE A 11 5.96 -2.69 -1.60
C ILE A 11 6.36 -2.82 -0.13
N LYS A 12 7.63 -2.56 0.18
CA LYS A 12 8.15 -2.66 1.55
C LYS A 12 7.39 -1.73 2.50
N SER A 13 7.22 -0.46 2.13
CA SER A 13 6.46 0.51 2.94
C SER A 13 5.00 0.09 3.13
N ALA A 14 4.35 -0.44 2.09
CA ALA A 14 2.97 -0.90 2.18
C ALA A 14 2.84 -2.10 3.15
N GLU A 15 3.77 -3.05 3.08
CA GLU A 15 3.81 -4.21 3.97
C GLU A 15 4.10 -3.80 5.42
N GLU A 16 5.01 -2.86 5.65
CA GLU A 16 5.29 -2.32 6.98
C GLU A 16 4.05 -1.66 7.59
N TYR A 17 3.31 -0.87 6.79
CA TYR A 17 2.05 -0.26 7.23
C TYR A 17 1.01 -1.34 7.62
N ILE A 18 0.78 -2.32 6.76
CA ILE A 18 -0.17 -3.42 7.00
C ILE A 18 0.20 -4.16 8.28
N ASN A 19 1.47 -4.55 8.41
CA ASN A 19 1.95 -5.30 9.58
C ASN A 19 1.81 -4.49 10.87
N ALA A 20 2.16 -3.21 10.86
CA ALA A 20 2.03 -2.34 12.03
C ALA A 20 0.57 -2.18 12.47
N LYS A 21 -0.36 -2.02 11.51
CA LYS A 21 -1.79 -1.88 11.80
C LYS A 21 -2.45 -3.19 12.25
N ARG A 22 -1.94 -4.34 11.80
CA ARG A 22 -2.43 -5.68 12.17
C ARG A 22 -1.77 -6.27 13.40
N GLN A 23 -0.61 -5.79 13.82
CA GLN A 23 0.09 -6.25 15.03
C GLN A 23 -0.81 -6.36 16.28
N PRO A 24 -1.74 -5.42 16.55
CA PRO A 24 -2.62 -5.53 17.71
C PRO A 24 -3.54 -6.77 17.69
N PHE A 25 -3.85 -7.32 16.51
CA PHE A 25 -4.77 -8.45 16.36
C PHE A 25 -4.26 -9.72 17.05
N GLU A 26 -2.94 -9.91 17.14
CA GLU A 26 -2.31 -11.07 17.77
C GLU A 26 -2.69 -11.24 19.24
N LYS A 27 -3.13 -10.15 19.89
CA LYS A 27 -3.51 -10.12 21.31
C LYS A 27 -5.03 -10.17 21.53
N LEU A 28 -5.82 -10.13 20.44
CA LEU A 28 -7.28 -10.07 20.50
C LEU A 28 -7.89 -11.44 20.19
N SER A 29 -9.10 -11.67 20.69
CA SER A 29 -9.84 -12.91 20.40
C SER A 29 -11.36 -12.67 20.44
N GLY A 30 -12.12 -13.61 19.89
CA GLY A 30 -13.59 -13.52 19.90
C GLY A 30 -14.10 -12.25 19.22
N ILE A 31 -15.07 -11.59 19.85
CA ILE A 31 -15.73 -10.41 19.29
C ILE A 31 -14.79 -9.21 19.15
N GLU A 32 -13.83 -9.04 20.05
CA GLU A 32 -12.87 -7.94 20.00
C GLU A 32 -11.98 -8.01 18.75
N LEU A 33 -11.61 -9.23 18.35
CA LEU A 33 -10.86 -9.44 17.11
C LEU A 33 -11.71 -9.12 15.88
N VAL A 34 -12.98 -9.53 15.88
CA VAL A 34 -13.91 -9.25 14.76
C VAL A 34 -14.09 -7.74 14.58
N ASP A 35 -14.35 -7.02 15.67
CA ASP A 35 -14.50 -5.56 15.64
C ASP A 35 -13.23 -4.86 15.16
N ALA A 36 -12.05 -5.30 15.62
CA ALA A 36 -10.77 -4.74 15.19
C ALA A 36 -10.51 -4.96 13.70
N LYS A 37 -10.83 -6.15 13.17
CA LYS A 37 -10.75 -6.43 11.73
C LYS A 37 -11.72 -5.56 10.93
N SER A 38 -12.95 -5.37 11.40
CA SER A 38 -13.93 -4.50 10.73
C SER A 38 -13.44 -3.07 10.65
N ARG A 39 -13.00 -2.48 11.76
CA ARG A 39 -12.49 -1.09 11.78
C ARG A 39 -11.27 -0.91 10.88
N TYR A 40 -10.38 -1.89 10.88
CA TYR A 40 -9.23 -1.87 9.98
C TYR A 40 -9.65 -1.84 8.50
N LEU A 41 -10.72 -2.55 8.12
CA LEU A 41 -11.27 -2.48 6.76
C LEU A 41 -11.96 -1.14 6.47
N ASP A 42 -12.62 -0.54 7.47
CA ASP A 42 -13.21 0.81 7.34
C ASP A 42 -12.12 1.88 7.07
N ASP A 43 -10.91 1.68 7.60
CA ASP A 43 -9.74 2.54 7.40
C ASP A 43 -9.06 2.37 6.01
N PHE A 44 -9.70 1.68 5.05
CA PHE A 44 -9.11 1.47 3.71
C PHE A 44 -8.77 2.78 2.99
N GLN A 45 -9.56 3.83 3.20
CA GLN A 45 -9.28 5.15 2.61
C GLN A 45 -7.98 5.77 3.14
N ASP A 46 -7.68 5.58 4.42
CA ASP A 46 -6.43 6.05 5.03
C ASP A 46 -5.23 5.27 4.47
N TYR A 47 -5.42 3.97 4.23
CA TYR A 47 -4.41 3.15 3.57
C TYR A 47 -4.12 3.63 2.14
N ILE A 48 -5.15 3.93 1.33
CA ILE A 48 -4.97 4.50 -0.01
C ILE A 48 -4.23 5.85 0.06
N THR A 49 -4.55 6.68 1.05
CA THR A 49 -3.88 7.96 1.27
C THR A 49 -2.39 7.76 1.59
N HIS A 50 -2.07 6.82 2.48
CA HIS A 50 -0.69 6.44 2.79
C HIS A 50 0.07 5.99 1.54
N LEU A 51 -0.51 5.09 0.74
CA LEU A 51 0.12 4.58 -0.49
C LEU A 51 0.42 5.70 -1.49
N ASN A 52 -0.55 6.60 -1.74
CA ASN A 52 -0.35 7.71 -2.67
C ASN A 52 0.75 8.66 -2.19
N PHE A 53 0.77 8.98 -0.89
CA PHE A 53 1.80 9.82 -0.31
C PHE A 53 3.19 9.18 -0.45
N THR A 54 3.33 7.90 -0.07
CA THR A 54 4.58 7.15 -0.16
C THR A 54 5.08 7.10 -1.60
N LEU A 55 4.20 6.81 -2.57
CA LEU A 55 4.61 6.74 -3.97
C LEU A 55 5.14 8.08 -4.50
N ASN A 56 4.46 9.18 -4.16
CA ASN A 56 4.91 10.52 -4.55
C ASN A 56 6.25 10.87 -3.91
N ALA A 57 6.43 10.58 -2.62
CA ALA A 57 7.71 10.79 -1.94
C ALA A 57 8.84 9.99 -2.61
N LEU A 58 8.61 8.73 -2.98
CA LEU A 58 9.60 7.92 -3.69
C LEU A 58 9.91 8.47 -5.08
N ILE A 59 8.92 8.96 -5.83
CA ILE A 59 9.14 9.60 -7.13
C ILE A 59 10.06 10.82 -6.96
N ASP A 60 9.80 11.64 -5.95
CA ASP A 60 10.59 12.85 -5.64
C ASP A 60 12.01 12.50 -5.17
N GLU A 61 12.15 11.53 -4.25
CA GLU A 61 13.44 11.07 -3.71
C GLU A 61 14.33 10.46 -4.78
N HIS A 62 13.75 9.66 -5.69
CA HIS A 62 14.46 9.09 -6.83
C HIS A 62 14.48 10.03 -8.04
N LEU A 63 14.10 11.30 -7.88
CA LEU A 63 14.19 12.34 -8.91
C LEU A 63 13.67 11.88 -10.28
N ILE A 64 12.56 11.15 -10.34
CA ILE A 64 12.02 10.67 -11.63
C ILE A 64 11.28 11.83 -12.31
N PRO A 65 11.84 12.43 -13.38
CA PRO A 65 11.19 13.53 -14.06
C PRO A 65 10.23 12.95 -15.10
N PHE A 66 8.93 13.07 -14.87
CA PHE A 66 7.94 12.88 -15.94
C PHE A 66 7.84 14.18 -16.74
N GLN A 67 8.49 14.23 -17.89
CA GLN A 67 8.46 15.39 -18.79
C GLN A 67 7.23 15.38 -19.69
N THR A 68 6.66 14.18 -19.91
CA THR A 68 5.47 13.99 -20.73
C THR A 68 4.39 13.18 -20.01
N LEU A 69 3.15 13.36 -20.46
CA LEU A 69 2.02 12.54 -20.00
C LEU A 69 2.22 11.06 -20.35
N GLU A 70 2.91 10.75 -21.46
CA GLU A 70 3.19 9.38 -21.88
C GLU A 70 4.11 8.66 -20.88
N GLU A 71 5.15 9.33 -20.39
CA GLU A 71 6.06 8.80 -19.37
C GLU A 71 5.33 8.56 -18.04
N ALA A 72 4.47 9.50 -17.62
CA ALA A 72 3.64 9.35 -16.43
C ALA A 72 2.67 8.15 -16.56
N ASN A 73 2.01 8.02 -17.72
CA ASN A 73 1.11 6.90 -17.98
C ASN A 73 1.85 5.55 -18.02
N ALA A 74 3.05 5.51 -18.59
CA ALA A 74 3.89 4.31 -18.62
C ALA A 74 4.29 3.87 -17.21
N PHE A 75 4.66 4.82 -16.34
CA PHE A 75 4.95 4.53 -14.94
C PHE A 75 3.71 4.06 -14.17
N GLN A 76 2.56 4.73 -14.35
CA GLN A 76 1.30 4.28 -13.74
C GLN A 76 0.92 2.86 -14.18
N ALA A 77 1.05 2.55 -15.47
CA ALA A 77 0.78 1.22 -15.99
C ALA A 77 1.73 0.18 -15.39
N TYR A 78 3.01 0.53 -15.19
CA TYR A 78 4.00 -0.31 -14.53
C TYR A 78 3.66 -0.58 -13.05
N MET A 79 3.22 0.44 -12.30
CA MET A 79 2.91 0.33 -10.87
C MET A 79 1.53 -0.28 -10.60
N LYS A 80 0.58 -0.20 -11.53
CA LYS A 80 -0.81 -0.65 -11.34
C LYS A 80 -0.94 -2.10 -10.83
N PRO A 81 -0.21 -3.11 -11.36
CA PRO A 81 -0.26 -4.47 -10.81
C PRO A 81 0.19 -4.54 -9.35
N THR A 82 1.17 -3.72 -8.96
CA THR A 82 1.67 -3.65 -7.58
C THR A 82 0.59 -3.14 -6.63
N PHE A 83 -0.13 -2.07 -6.99
CA PHE A 83 -1.29 -1.60 -6.21
C PHE A 83 -2.35 -2.68 -6.03
N GLY A 84 -2.64 -3.45 -7.08
CA GLY A 84 -3.56 -4.59 -6.98
C GLY A 84 -3.09 -5.63 -5.98
N SER A 85 -1.81 -6.03 -6.05
CA SER A 85 -1.24 -7.02 -5.15
C SER A 85 -1.26 -6.58 -3.68
N ILE A 86 -0.89 -5.33 -3.38
CA ILE A 86 -0.88 -4.82 -1.99
C ILE A 86 -2.30 -4.54 -1.46
N ALA A 87 -3.27 -4.23 -2.32
CA ALA A 87 -4.67 -4.13 -1.92
C ALA A 87 -5.22 -5.49 -1.49
N VAL A 88 -4.86 -6.57 -2.19
CA VAL A 88 -5.19 -7.94 -1.77
C VAL A 88 -4.56 -8.27 -0.42
N LYS A 89 -3.26 -7.96 -0.23
CA LYS A 89 -2.60 -8.15 1.08
C LYS A 89 -3.29 -7.38 2.21
N PHE A 90 -3.80 -6.18 1.92
CA PHE A 90 -4.53 -5.39 2.89
C PHE A 90 -5.81 -6.09 3.38
N THR A 91 -6.50 -6.87 2.55
CA THR A 91 -7.75 -7.56 2.94
C THR A 91 -7.56 -9.04 3.28
N GLU A 92 -6.38 -9.60 3.02
CA GLU A 92 -6.06 -11.02 3.21
C GLU A 92 -6.30 -11.48 4.65
N GLY A 93 -7.11 -12.54 4.82
CA GLY A 93 -7.45 -13.13 6.12
C GLY A 93 -8.46 -12.31 6.97
N LEU A 94 -9.08 -11.27 6.38
CA LEU A 94 -10.05 -10.41 7.05
C LEU A 94 -11.48 -10.58 6.53
N ILE A 95 -11.64 -11.07 5.31
CA ILE A 95 -12.92 -11.33 4.65
C ILE A 95 -12.97 -12.83 4.38
N ASP A 96 -14.03 -13.49 4.87
CA ASP A 96 -14.31 -14.92 4.62
C ASP A 96 -14.93 -15.15 3.23
#